data_AF-A0A6N3DJ04-F1
#
_entry.id   AF-A0A6N3DJ04-F1
#
_cell.length_a   1.000
_cell.length_b   1.000
_cell.length_c   1.000
_cell.angle_alpha   90.00
_cell.angle_beta   90.00
_cell.angle_gamma   90.00
#
_symmetry.space_group_name_H-M   'P 1'
#
loop_
_entity.id
_entity.type
_entity.pdbx_description
1 polymer ?
#
loop_
_entity_poly.entity_id
_entity_poly.type
_entity_poly.pdbx_seq_one_letter_code
_entity_poly.pdbx_strand_id
1 'polypeptide(L)'
;MGRGKLFEAWSFRLAQPAPFDDPQYSGAKGVGLSRYNTAGSARKATLHAPTMRALLAYAKLVSACESGAYVEDLGAIGHQDSTYRIAEYCSASKRDCVVFTPNTGKFIVSQFPNGSDTPAPYSVGAGSGSGTALLFCLMPVLEEDDEFRTYFAHFRELMDAGWTEMDDAFETALLLCDNVYRRIENAKGVGKAGVNLAIPTTGNIPTLSRLAIDAGTYTPTGVVYGEFQVVKAGTGVSQSAVAYKAGDFSGHYQLSQRTLSAREESMVPSLPDWYIIPKEVVRVCEHAQITTKTSQPMRNFMFRGEAGTGKTMGAQAIAAGLHLPYTMMTCSANTEISDLIGQFIPDGGSDPGQSEMGELPTISDIVMHPPSVYKMLTGEYDEEKTEDDVLQKLVEIAVGRLAAKEEHHGQRIRYVDTPLVEAIRYGYVLELQERATRS
;
A
#
# COMPACT_ATOMS: atom_id res chain seq x y z
N MET A 1 24.05 34.85 13.77
CA MET A 1 23.65 34.72 12.35
C MET A 1 24.00 33.33 11.88
N GLY A 2 23.16 32.73 11.02
CA GLY A 2 23.45 31.42 10.44
C GLY A 2 24.71 31.46 9.57
N ARG A 3 25.49 30.39 9.65
CA ARG A 3 26.65 30.04 8.83
C ARG A 3 26.23 29.26 7.58
N GLY A 4 25.12 28.52 7.62
CA GLY A 4 24.61 27.75 6.50
C GLY A 4 23.75 28.56 5.52
N LYS A 5 23.71 28.10 4.27
CA LYS A 5 23.01 28.79 3.15
C LYS A 5 21.52 29.04 3.38
N LEU A 6 20.85 28.17 4.14
CA LEU A 6 19.42 28.29 4.43
C LEU A 6 19.09 29.41 5.42
N PHE A 7 20.07 29.86 6.20
CA PHE A 7 19.88 30.81 7.33
C PHE A 7 20.78 32.04 7.21
N GLU A 8 21.13 32.42 5.98
CA GLU A 8 21.80 33.69 5.69
C GLU A 8 20.90 34.87 6.05
N ALA A 9 21.49 36.04 6.32
CA ALA A 9 20.75 37.19 6.84
C ALA A 9 19.57 37.66 5.97
N TRP A 10 19.60 37.41 4.66
CA TRP A 10 18.53 37.77 3.74
C TRP A 10 17.27 36.91 3.93
N SER A 11 17.40 35.64 4.35
CA SER A 11 16.25 34.73 4.48
C SER A 11 15.33 35.14 5.63
N PHE A 12 15.87 35.74 6.68
CA PHE A 12 15.14 36.32 7.80
C PHE A 12 14.42 37.65 7.47
N ARG A 13 14.70 38.24 6.30
CA ARG A 13 14.03 39.47 5.81
C ARG A 13 12.87 39.17 4.87
N LEU A 14 12.66 37.90 4.52
CA LEU A 14 11.53 37.48 3.71
C LEU A 14 10.23 37.64 4.50
N ALA A 15 9.16 38.05 3.80
CA ALA A 15 7.83 38.13 4.38
C ALA A 15 7.37 36.75 4.91
N GLN A 16 6.86 36.75 6.14
CA GLN A 16 6.26 35.59 6.77
C GLN A 16 4.96 35.21 6.03
N PRO A 17 4.60 33.92 6.01
CA PRO A 17 3.31 33.50 5.48
C PRO A 17 2.19 33.80 6.48
N ALA A 18 0.99 34.10 5.98
CA ALA A 18 -0.22 34.17 6.79
C ALA A 18 -0.47 32.83 7.52
N PRO A 19 -0.99 32.85 8.77
CA PRO A 19 -1.43 34.02 9.54
C PRO A 19 -0.34 34.73 10.36
N PHE A 20 0.95 34.43 10.13
CA PHE A 20 2.08 34.94 10.91
C PHE A 20 2.73 36.20 10.31
N ASP A 21 2.06 36.85 9.36
CA ASP A 21 2.53 38.03 8.63
C ASP A 21 2.26 39.36 9.36
N ASP A 22 1.53 39.33 10.48
CA ASP A 22 1.35 40.50 11.33
C ASP A 22 2.69 41.00 11.92
N PRO A 23 2.99 42.31 11.84
CA PRO A 23 4.20 42.90 12.42
C PRO A 23 4.44 42.58 13.91
N GLN A 24 3.40 42.30 14.70
CA GLN A 24 3.56 41.94 16.12
C GLN A 24 4.38 40.66 16.34
N TYR A 25 4.31 39.73 15.39
CA TYR A 25 5.03 38.45 15.41
C TYR A 25 6.48 38.57 14.91
N SER A 26 6.89 39.76 14.45
CA SER A 26 8.23 39.99 13.93
C SER A 26 9.29 40.12 15.03
N GLY A 27 10.55 39.90 14.63
CA GLY A 27 11.72 40.09 15.47
C GLY A 27 12.00 38.94 16.44
N ALA A 28 13.08 39.09 17.19
CA ALA A 28 13.59 38.07 18.09
C ALA A 28 12.84 38.09 19.43
N LYS A 29 12.25 36.95 19.83
CA LYS A 29 11.48 36.78 21.06
C LYS A 29 12.25 35.94 22.09
N GLY A 30 11.95 36.13 23.36
CA GLY A 30 12.53 35.36 24.48
C GLY A 30 11.72 34.13 24.90
N VAL A 31 10.70 33.78 24.11
CA VAL A 31 9.76 32.66 24.32
C VAL A 31 9.84 31.72 23.11
N GLY A 32 9.20 30.54 23.18
CA GLY A 32 9.24 29.56 22.09
C GLY A 32 10.68 29.12 21.79
N LEU A 33 11.42 28.72 22.82
CA LEU A 33 12.83 28.34 22.72
C LEU A 33 12.95 26.81 22.70
N SER A 34 13.66 26.28 21.72
CA SER A 34 13.96 24.85 21.68
C SER A 34 14.91 24.45 22.82
N ARG A 35 14.81 23.20 23.31
CA ARG A 35 15.79 22.59 24.23
C ARG A 35 17.22 22.63 23.69
N TYR A 36 17.39 22.70 22.36
CA TYR A 36 18.68 22.81 21.70
C TYR A 36 19.25 24.24 21.69
N ASN A 37 18.51 25.22 22.19
CA ASN A 37 18.98 26.58 22.35
C ASN A 37 19.76 26.71 23.67
N THR A 38 21.07 26.53 23.59
CA THR A 38 21.98 26.51 24.74
C THR A 38 22.72 27.84 24.98
N ALA A 39 22.31 28.93 24.33
CA ALA A 39 22.99 30.23 24.37
C ALA A 39 22.80 31.06 25.67
N GLY A 40 22.67 30.41 26.83
CA GLY A 40 22.64 31.05 28.15
C GLY A 40 21.47 32.03 28.37
N SER A 41 21.74 33.22 28.92
CA SER A 41 20.73 34.26 29.22
C SER A 41 20.31 35.11 28.01
N ALA A 42 21.01 34.98 26.87
CA ALA A 42 20.74 35.73 25.64
C ALA A 42 19.89 34.96 24.61
N ARG A 43 19.24 33.87 25.05
CA ARG A 43 18.47 33.00 24.15
C ARG A 43 17.30 33.75 23.55
N LYS A 44 17.24 33.74 22.22
CA LYS A 44 16.14 34.26 21.43
C LYS A 44 15.78 33.27 20.33
N ALA A 45 14.51 33.26 19.97
CA ALA A 45 13.95 32.61 18.79
C ALA A 45 13.36 33.66 17.86
N THR A 46 13.35 33.38 16.56
CA THR A 46 12.80 34.26 15.53
C THR A 46 12.13 33.39 14.48
N LEU A 47 10.92 33.78 14.03
CA LEU A 47 10.29 33.10 12.91
C LEU A 47 11.17 33.20 11.66
N HIS A 48 11.30 32.09 10.94
CA HIS A 48 12.06 32.02 9.71
C HIS A 48 11.12 31.69 8.55
N ALA A 49 10.85 32.66 7.67
CA ALA A 49 9.81 32.53 6.65
C ALA A 49 9.95 31.28 5.75
N PRO A 50 11.15 30.87 5.28
CA PRO A 50 11.29 29.60 4.56
C PRO A 50 10.91 28.37 5.39
N THR A 51 11.26 28.34 6.68
CA THR A 51 10.86 27.26 7.60
C THR A 51 9.36 27.27 7.83
N MET A 52 8.76 28.44 8.04
CA MET A 52 7.31 28.58 8.24
C MET A 52 6.51 28.10 7.02
N ARG A 53 6.94 28.45 5.80
CA ARG A 53 6.30 27.96 4.57
C ARG A 53 6.37 26.43 4.47
N ALA A 54 7.53 25.86 4.82
CA ALA A 54 7.70 24.41 4.81
C ALA A 54 6.84 23.73 5.90
N LEU A 55 6.79 24.28 7.12
CA LEU A 55 5.95 23.77 8.21
C LEU A 55 4.47 23.80 7.86
N LEU A 56 3.97 24.92 7.33
CA LEU A 56 2.58 25.06 6.91
C LEU A 56 2.22 24.13 5.75
N ALA A 57 3.10 24.01 4.75
CA ALA A 57 2.89 23.08 3.64
C ALA A 57 2.84 21.63 4.13
N TYR A 58 3.75 21.27 5.04
CA TYR A 58 3.83 19.92 5.58
C TYR A 58 2.63 19.60 6.48
N ALA A 59 2.26 20.50 7.39
CA ALA A 59 1.06 20.37 8.23
C ALA A 59 -0.20 20.15 7.38
N LYS A 60 -0.39 20.96 6.34
CA LYS A 60 -1.53 20.81 5.40
C LYS A 60 -1.51 19.46 4.69
N LEU A 61 -0.35 19.03 4.21
CA LEU A 61 -0.20 17.74 3.53
C LEU A 61 -0.55 16.58 4.47
N VAL A 62 -0.02 16.58 5.70
CA VAL A 62 -0.28 15.54 6.69
C VAL A 62 -1.76 15.50 7.08
N SER A 63 -2.37 16.64 7.44
CA SER A 63 -3.78 16.69 7.82
C SER A 63 -4.72 16.29 6.67
N ALA A 64 -4.40 16.67 5.42
CA ALA A 64 -5.16 16.23 4.25
C ALA A 64 -5.04 14.72 4.01
N CYS A 65 -3.85 14.13 4.14
CA CYS A 65 -3.66 12.69 4.02
C CYS A 65 -4.41 11.92 5.11
N GLU A 66 -4.34 12.36 6.37
CA GLU A 66 -4.98 11.69 7.51
C GLU A 66 -6.51 11.77 7.45
N SER A 67 -7.06 12.87 6.91
CA SER A 67 -8.51 13.04 6.70
C SER A 67 -9.04 12.40 5.41
N GLY A 68 -8.16 11.84 4.56
CA GLY A 68 -8.53 11.29 3.25
C GLY A 68 -8.98 12.35 2.23
N ALA A 69 -8.60 13.62 2.45
CA ALA A 69 -8.87 14.71 1.53
C ALA A 69 -8.00 14.63 0.26
N TYR A 70 -8.30 15.48 -0.72
CA TYR A 70 -7.50 15.61 -1.94
C TYR A 70 -6.12 16.20 -1.65
N VAL A 71 -5.05 15.58 -2.18
CA VAL A 71 -3.65 15.91 -1.84
C VAL A 71 -2.75 16.23 -3.03
N GLU A 72 -3.24 16.14 -4.26
CA GLU A 72 -2.41 16.24 -5.48
C GLU A 72 -1.61 17.56 -5.55
N ASP A 73 -2.24 18.66 -5.14
CA ASP A 73 -1.68 20.01 -5.16
C ASP A 73 -0.87 20.37 -3.89
N LEU A 74 -0.82 19.48 -2.90
CA LEU A 74 -0.12 19.72 -1.63
C LEU A 74 1.32 19.22 -1.64
N GLY A 75 1.73 18.55 -2.72
CA GLY A 75 3.05 17.93 -2.85
C GLY A 75 3.10 16.50 -2.35
N ALA A 76 4.31 15.98 -2.21
CA ALA A 76 4.54 14.60 -1.77
C ALA A 76 5.84 14.46 -0.99
N ILE A 77 5.86 13.47 -0.10
CA ILE A 77 7.02 13.09 0.70
C ILE A 77 7.14 11.58 0.69
N GLY A 78 8.36 11.10 0.48
CA GLY A 78 8.67 9.69 0.35
C GLY A 78 10.13 9.40 0.70
N HIS A 79 10.49 8.15 0.54
CA HIS A 79 11.84 7.67 0.75
C HIS A 79 12.20 6.62 -0.28
N GLN A 80 13.50 6.47 -0.53
CA GLN A 80 14.07 5.27 -1.13
C GLN A 80 14.95 4.63 -0.06
N ASP A 81 14.38 3.64 0.62
CA ASP A 81 14.97 2.94 1.75
C ASP A 81 15.48 3.92 2.83
N SER A 82 16.63 3.60 3.45
CA SER A 82 17.36 4.53 4.32
C SER A 82 18.24 5.52 3.56
N THR A 83 18.39 5.35 2.24
CA THR A 83 19.40 6.07 1.44
C THR A 83 18.95 7.47 1.09
N TYR A 84 17.69 7.63 0.64
CA TYR A 84 17.17 8.90 0.20
C TYR A 84 15.87 9.28 0.92
N ARG A 85 15.73 10.58 1.16
CA ARG A 85 14.46 11.25 1.42
C ARG A 85 14.11 12.03 0.17
N ILE A 86 12.87 11.92 -0.29
CA ILE A 86 12.44 12.46 -1.57
C ILE A 86 11.19 13.29 -1.30
N ALA A 87 11.11 14.48 -1.88
CA ALA A 87 9.94 15.32 -1.75
C ALA A 87 9.63 16.07 -3.04
N GLU A 88 8.35 16.28 -3.29
CA GLU A 88 7.84 17.23 -4.27
C GLU A 88 7.15 18.36 -3.53
N TYR A 89 7.77 19.54 -3.51
CA TYR A 89 7.22 20.72 -2.88
C TYR A 89 6.47 21.56 -3.92
N CYS A 90 5.17 21.78 -3.69
CA CYS A 90 4.34 22.61 -4.56
C CYS A 90 4.36 24.06 -4.11
N SER A 91 4.58 24.96 -5.07
CA SER A 91 4.39 26.40 -4.90
C SER A 91 3.46 26.91 -5.98
N ALA A 92 3.01 28.18 -5.87
CA ALA A 92 1.97 28.74 -6.73
C ALA A 92 2.23 28.61 -8.25
N SER A 93 3.49 28.54 -8.69
CA SER A 93 3.85 28.53 -10.11
C SER A 93 4.76 27.38 -10.54
N LYS A 94 5.16 26.50 -9.60
CA LYS A 94 6.10 25.41 -9.87
C LYS A 94 6.08 24.33 -8.81
N ARG A 95 6.60 23.17 -9.18
CA ARG A 95 6.91 22.04 -8.30
C ARG A 95 8.43 21.84 -8.22
N ASP A 96 8.97 21.86 -7.01
CA ASP A 96 10.39 21.61 -6.76
C ASP A 96 10.54 20.15 -6.31
N CYS A 97 11.30 19.34 -7.07
CA CYS A 97 11.61 17.96 -6.69
C CYS A 97 12.97 17.92 -5.99
N VAL A 98 13.00 17.37 -4.78
CA VAL A 98 14.16 17.35 -3.89
C VAL A 98 14.48 15.91 -3.52
N VAL A 99 15.74 15.54 -3.67
CA VAL A 99 16.32 14.32 -3.12
C VAL A 99 17.37 14.72 -2.09
N PHE A 100 17.27 14.19 -0.88
CA PHE A 100 18.20 14.40 0.22
C PHE A 100 18.83 13.06 0.63
N THR A 101 20.14 13.05 0.84
CA THR A 101 20.88 11.87 1.34
C THR A 101 21.27 12.09 2.81
N PRO A 102 20.56 11.51 3.79
CA PRO A 102 20.79 11.78 5.22
C PRO A 102 22.24 11.56 5.67
N ASN A 103 22.88 10.48 5.18
CA ASN A 103 24.26 10.13 5.56
C ASN A 103 25.31 11.17 5.13
N THR A 104 25.07 11.89 4.03
CA THR A 104 26.05 12.85 3.49
C THR A 104 25.62 14.31 3.63
N GLY A 105 24.33 14.54 3.95
CA GLY A 105 23.73 15.87 3.99
C GLY A 105 23.54 16.52 2.62
N LYS A 106 23.78 15.80 1.52
CA LYS A 106 23.73 16.34 0.16
C LYS A 106 22.30 16.40 -0.37
N PHE A 107 22.08 17.35 -1.27
CA PHE A 107 20.84 17.52 -2.00
C PHE A 107 21.05 17.41 -3.51
N ILE A 108 20.01 16.92 -4.19
CA ILE A 108 19.84 17.02 -5.64
C ILE A 108 18.44 17.60 -5.85
N VAL A 109 18.33 18.67 -6.64
CA VAL A 109 17.07 19.41 -6.79
C VAL A 109 16.85 19.89 -8.21
N SER A 110 15.63 19.73 -8.71
CA SER A 110 15.17 20.32 -9.95
C SER A 110 13.84 21.06 -9.77
N GLN A 111 13.67 22.15 -10.49
CA GLN A 111 12.43 22.92 -10.55
C GLN A 111 11.65 22.53 -11.79
N PHE A 112 10.33 22.33 -11.65
CA PHE A 112 9.40 22.05 -12.73
C PHE A 112 8.35 23.16 -12.76
N PRO A 113 8.48 24.14 -13.67
CA PRO A 113 7.45 25.15 -13.87
C PRO A 113 6.11 24.51 -14.23
N ASN A 114 5.00 25.08 -13.76
CA ASN A 114 3.67 24.55 -14.08
C ASN A 114 3.47 24.45 -15.61
N GLY A 115 3.03 23.30 -16.09
CA GLY A 115 2.86 23.01 -17.52
C GLY A 115 4.16 22.70 -18.26
N SER A 116 5.29 22.52 -17.56
CA SER A 116 6.56 22.08 -18.14
C SER A 116 7.12 20.84 -17.45
N ASP A 117 7.46 19.84 -18.26
CA ASP A 117 8.11 18.61 -17.81
C ASP A 117 9.65 18.70 -17.80
N THR A 118 10.19 19.88 -18.13
CA THR A 118 11.63 20.11 -18.27
C THR A 118 12.23 20.53 -16.93
N PRO A 119 13.20 19.77 -16.37
CA PRO A 119 13.86 20.15 -15.13
C PRO A 119 14.75 21.38 -15.32
N ALA A 120 14.52 22.40 -14.50
CA ALA A 120 15.36 23.59 -14.40
C ALA A 120 16.29 23.52 -13.16
N PRO A 121 17.50 24.11 -13.22
CA PRO A 121 18.45 24.11 -12.12
C PRO A 121 17.91 24.84 -10.88
N TYR A 122 18.36 24.41 -9.70
CA TYR A 122 17.99 25.02 -8.42
C TYR A 122 19.19 25.70 -7.74
N SER A 123 18.99 26.90 -7.21
CA SER A 123 19.97 27.60 -6.39
C SER A 123 19.32 28.29 -5.19
N VAL A 124 19.96 28.20 -4.03
CA VAL A 124 19.57 28.92 -2.80
C VAL A 124 20.31 30.24 -2.72
N GLY A 125 19.58 31.36 -2.63
CA GLY A 125 20.18 32.67 -2.49
C GLY A 125 19.17 33.81 -2.59
N ALA A 126 19.61 35.02 -2.24
CA ALA A 126 18.79 36.22 -2.36
C ALA A 126 18.35 36.42 -3.83
N GLY A 127 17.04 36.56 -4.05
CA GLY A 127 16.46 36.68 -5.40
C GLY A 127 16.40 35.37 -6.20
N SER A 128 16.83 34.24 -5.63
CA SER A 128 16.71 32.88 -6.19
C SER A 128 15.77 32.03 -5.33
N GLY A 129 16.04 30.73 -5.15
CA GLY A 129 15.26 29.86 -4.29
C GLY A 129 15.42 30.21 -2.81
N SER A 130 14.31 30.20 -2.05
CA SER A 130 14.29 30.45 -0.60
C SER A 130 14.86 29.31 0.24
N GLY A 131 15.07 28.13 -0.34
CA GLY A 131 15.38 26.90 0.38
C GLY A 131 14.17 26.23 1.04
N THR A 132 12.94 26.73 0.82
CA THR A 132 11.72 26.13 1.39
C THR A 132 11.53 24.67 0.98
N ALA A 133 11.76 24.33 -0.30
CA ALA A 133 11.64 22.94 -0.76
C ALA A 133 12.62 21.99 -0.06
N LEU A 134 13.84 22.46 0.23
CA LEU A 134 14.85 21.69 0.97
C LEU A 134 14.38 21.45 2.41
N LEU A 135 13.88 22.50 3.08
CA LEU A 135 13.35 22.40 4.44
C LEU A 135 12.12 21.49 4.49
N PHE A 136 11.25 21.54 3.49
CA PHE A 136 10.09 20.65 3.36
C PHE A 136 10.51 19.17 3.25
N CYS A 137 11.53 18.87 2.44
CA CYS A 137 12.10 17.52 2.34
C CYS A 137 12.70 17.01 3.67
N LEU A 138 13.18 17.91 4.53
CA LEU A 138 13.76 17.57 5.83
C LEU A 138 12.71 17.31 6.91
N MET A 139 11.43 17.61 6.70
CA MET A 139 10.42 17.52 7.77
C MET A 139 10.32 16.14 8.42
N PRO A 140 10.30 15.01 7.69
CA PRO A 140 10.29 13.69 8.33
C PRO A 140 11.55 13.41 9.16
N VAL A 141 12.70 13.93 8.75
CA VAL A 141 13.97 13.80 9.50
C VAL A 141 13.93 14.67 10.77
N LEU A 142 13.26 15.82 10.70
CA LEU A 142 13.05 16.68 11.85
C LEU A 142 12.08 16.03 12.85
N GLU A 143 11.03 15.36 12.39
CA GLU A 143 10.08 14.61 13.24
C GLU A 143 10.66 13.40 13.98
N GLU A 144 11.85 12.91 13.61
CA GLU A 144 12.54 11.88 14.41
C GLU A 144 12.94 12.40 15.82
N ASP A 145 12.97 13.72 16.01
CA ASP A 145 13.20 14.36 17.32
C ASP A 145 11.88 14.54 18.10
N ASP A 146 11.89 14.13 19.37
CA ASP A 146 10.71 14.18 20.23
C ASP A 146 10.14 15.59 20.40
N GLU A 147 10.99 16.61 20.61
CA GLU A 147 10.51 17.98 20.80
C GLU A 147 9.83 18.49 19.53
N PHE A 148 10.48 18.30 18.37
CA PHE A 148 9.88 18.69 17.10
C PHE A 148 8.56 17.96 16.85
N ARG A 149 8.51 16.64 17.04
CA ARG A 149 7.30 15.83 16.82
C ARG A 149 6.13 16.27 17.70
N THR A 150 6.37 16.49 18.99
CA THR A 150 5.33 16.94 19.94
C THR A 150 4.78 18.30 19.56
N TYR A 151 5.66 19.29 19.34
CA TYR A 151 5.20 20.65 19.01
C TYR A 151 4.67 20.77 17.59
N PHE A 152 5.09 19.91 16.66
CA PHE A 152 4.50 19.85 15.33
C PHE A 152 3.07 19.29 15.38
N ALA A 153 2.82 18.24 16.17
CA ALA A 153 1.46 17.75 16.39
C ALA A 153 0.55 18.86 16.95
N HIS A 154 1.02 19.58 17.97
CA HIS A 154 0.29 20.73 18.54
C HIS A 154 0.07 21.86 17.51
N PHE A 155 1.08 22.17 16.69
CA PHE A 155 0.96 23.13 15.60
C PHE A 155 -0.12 22.74 14.58
N ARG A 156 -0.27 21.43 14.28
CA ARG A 156 -1.34 20.93 13.42
C ARG A 156 -2.71 21.07 14.06
N GLU A 157 -2.85 20.74 15.33
CA GLU A 157 -4.11 20.92 16.07
C GLU A 157 -4.58 22.38 16.03
N LEU A 158 -3.66 23.33 16.25
CA LEU A 158 -3.94 24.77 16.15
C LEU A 158 -4.31 25.21 14.72
N MET A 159 -3.67 24.63 13.70
CA MET A 159 -4.01 24.88 12.30
C MET A 159 -5.41 24.37 11.96
N ASP A 160 -5.74 23.14 12.36
CA ASP A 160 -7.02 22.48 12.08
C ASP A 160 -8.16 23.16 12.86
N ALA A 161 -7.86 23.74 14.03
CA ALA A 161 -8.76 24.62 14.79
C ALA A 161 -8.90 26.03 14.19
N GLY A 162 -8.25 26.33 13.06
CA GLY A 162 -8.36 27.61 12.36
C GLY A 162 -7.61 28.76 13.02
N TRP A 163 -6.54 28.47 13.78
CA TRP A 163 -5.71 29.46 14.47
C TRP A 163 -6.46 30.33 15.48
N THR A 164 -7.40 29.74 16.21
CA THR A 164 -8.19 30.43 17.24
C THR A 164 -7.32 30.94 18.40
N GLU A 165 -6.30 30.16 18.80
CA GLU A 165 -5.34 30.51 19.84
C GLU A 165 -4.01 31.01 19.22
N MET A 166 -4.01 32.24 18.70
CA MET A 166 -2.87 32.77 17.93
C MET A 166 -1.58 32.95 18.75
N ASP A 167 -1.66 33.29 20.03
CA ASP A 167 -0.46 33.45 20.87
C ASP A 167 0.27 32.11 21.07
N ASP A 168 -0.49 31.02 21.28
CA ASP A 168 0.03 29.66 21.38
C ASP A 168 0.58 29.18 20.03
N ALA A 169 -0.14 29.45 18.94
CA ALA A 169 0.34 29.15 17.59
C ALA A 169 1.66 29.86 17.28
N PHE A 170 1.80 31.11 17.71
CA PHE A 170 3.02 31.89 17.54
C PHE A 170 4.18 31.35 18.38
N GLU A 171 3.97 31.03 19.66
CA GLU A 171 5.01 30.47 20.52
C GLU A 171 5.46 29.08 20.03
N THR A 172 4.52 28.25 19.60
CA THR A 172 4.78 26.94 19.00
C THR A 172 5.58 27.07 17.70
N ALA A 173 5.20 28.00 16.83
CA ALA A 173 5.92 28.28 15.59
C ALA A 173 7.35 28.78 15.83
N LEU A 174 7.55 29.63 16.85
CA LEU A 174 8.88 30.07 17.28
C LEU A 174 9.74 28.89 17.73
N LEU A 175 9.19 27.99 18.53
CA LEU A 175 9.88 26.81 19.03
C LEU A 175 10.30 25.90 17.89
N LEU A 176 9.41 25.61 16.94
CA LEU A 176 9.72 24.80 15.76
C LEU A 176 10.80 25.47 14.88
N CYS A 177 10.70 26.78 14.65
CA CYS A 177 11.73 27.52 13.91
C CYS A 177 13.10 27.47 14.61
N ASP A 178 13.14 27.65 15.93
CA ASP A 178 14.38 27.57 16.72
C ASP A 178 14.91 26.13 16.76
N ASN A 179 14.08 25.11 16.92
CA ASN A 179 14.48 23.70 16.88
C ASN A 179 15.17 23.38 15.55
N VAL A 180 14.55 23.73 14.42
CA VAL A 180 15.11 23.54 13.07
C VAL A 180 16.44 24.31 12.92
N TYR A 181 16.46 25.58 13.30
CA TYR A 181 17.66 26.42 13.20
C TYR A 181 18.83 25.81 14.00
N ARG A 182 18.60 25.45 15.27
CA ARG A 182 19.65 24.92 16.16
C ARG A 182 20.18 23.57 15.68
N ARG A 183 19.28 22.67 15.26
CA ARG A 183 19.68 21.33 14.81
C ARG A 183 20.43 21.33 13.49
N ILE A 184 20.21 22.33 12.63
CA ILE A 184 20.96 22.47 11.37
C ILE A 184 22.26 23.25 11.59
N GLU A 185 22.19 24.46 12.17
CA GLU A 185 23.34 25.35 12.29
C GLU A 185 24.36 24.89 13.33
N ASN A 186 23.90 24.16 14.35
CA ASN A 186 24.74 23.55 15.37
C ASN A 186 24.60 22.02 15.39
N ALA A 187 24.45 21.38 14.21
CA ALA A 187 24.26 19.94 14.09
C ALA A 187 25.29 19.12 14.90
N LYS A 188 26.56 19.49 14.82
CA LYS A 188 27.63 18.82 15.59
C LYS A 188 27.49 19.02 17.10
N GLY A 189 27.07 20.20 17.55
CA GLY A 189 26.96 20.53 18.97
C GLY A 189 25.75 19.89 19.66
N VAL A 190 24.71 19.51 18.91
CA VAL A 190 23.51 18.84 19.45
C VAL A 190 23.55 17.31 19.30
N GLY A 191 24.65 16.75 18.81
CA GLY A 191 24.87 15.30 18.73
C GLY A 191 23.91 14.60 17.77
N LYS A 192 23.28 13.51 18.23
CA LYS A 192 22.39 12.67 17.41
C LYS A 192 21.15 13.40 16.87
N ALA A 193 20.75 14.51 17.52
CA ALA A 193 19.64 15.32 17.05
C ALA A 193 20.01 16.25 15.87
N GLY A 194 21.31 16.36 15.56
CA GLY A 194 21.80 17.28 14.54
C GLY A 194 21.49 16.83 13.12
N VAL A 195 21.08 17.76 12.27
CA VAL A 195 20.81 17.52 10.85
C VAL A 195 21.92 18.17 10.04
N ASN A 196 22.88 17.35 9.58
CA ASN A 196 24.02 17.84 8.81
C ASN A 196 23.62 18.11 7.36
N LEU A 197 23.92 19.31 6.87
CA LEU A 197 23.65 19.71 5.49
C LEU A 197 24.95 20.04 4.75
N ALA A 198 25.04 19.61 3.49
CA ALA A 198 26.17 19.82 2.59
C ALA A 198 25.72 20.66 1.37
N ILE A 199 25.25 21.88 1.63
CA ILE A 199 24.87 22.83 0.58
C ILE A 199 26.11 23.62 0.13
N PRO A 200 26.43 23.68 -1.18
CA PRO A 200 27.56 24.45 -1.68
C PRO A 200 27.47 25.94 -1.30
N THR A 201 28.61 26.58 -1.03
CA THR A 201 28.69 28.01 -0.69
C THR A 201 28.25 28.94 -1.83
N THR A 202 28.18 28.43 -3.06
CA THR A 202 27.60 29.14 -4.21
C THR A 202 26.08 29.17 -4.17
N GLY A 203 25.45 28.30 -3.37
CA GLY A 203 23.99 28.09 -3.37
C GLY A 203 23.50 27.15 -4.47
N ASN A 204 24.31 26.87 -5.49
CA ASN A 204 23.94 26.03 -6.63
C ASN A 204 23.90 24.56 -6.23
N ILE A 205 22.74 23.91 -6.40
CA ILE A 205 22.53 22.51 -6.03
C ILE A 205 22.56 21.66 -7.31
N PRO A 206 23.17 20.46 -7.27
CA PRO A 206 23.13 19.54 -8.40
C PRO A 206 21.71 19.28 -8.89
N THR A 207 21.51 19.37 -10.21
CA THR A 207 20.21 19.18 -10.85
C THR A 207 19.83 17.71 -10.92
N LEU A 208 18.59 17.38 -10.59
CA LEU A 208 17.99 16.08 -10.87
C LEU A 208 17.67 15.99 -12.37
N SER A 209 18.50 15.26 -13.13
CA SER A 209 18.38 15.21 -14.59
C SER A 209 17.16 14.41 -15.04
N ARG A 210 16.62 14.75 -16.22
CA ARG A 210 15.49 14.02 -16.81
C ARG A 210 15.83 12.54 -17.03
N LEU A 211 17.04 12.27 -17.51
CA LEU A 211 17.55 10.90 -17.67
C LEU A 211 17.53 10.10 -16.36
N ALA A 212 17.89 10.72 -15.23
CA ALA A 212 17.89 10.03 -13.93
C ALA A 212 16.46 9.78 -13.40
N ILE A 213 15.51 10.66 -13.75
CA ILE A 213 14.09 10.48 -13.45
C ILE A 213 13.52 9.34 -14.29
N ASP A 214 13.73 9.38 -15.60
CA ASP A 214 13.22 8.38 -16.54
C ASP A 214 13.84 7.00 -16.29
N ALA A 215 15.09 6.94 -15.80
CA ALA A 215 15.76 5.71 -15.39
C ALA A 215 15.32 5.18 -14.01
N GLY A 216 14.49 5.93 -13.26
CA GLY A 216 14.02 5.54 -11.94
C GLY A 216 15.09 5.57 -10.83
N THR A 217 16.21 6.25 -11.04
CA THR A 217 17.35 6.27 -10.09
C THR A 217 16.95 6.73 -8.70
N TYR A 218 16.00 7.67 -8.62
CA TYR A 218 15.50 8.26 -7.37
C TYR A 218 14.03 7.97 -7.13
N THR A 219 13.50 6.91 -7.74
CA THR A 219 12.13 6.46 -7.52
C THR A 219 11.92 6.12 -6.03
N PRO A 220 10.91 6.72 -5.36
CA PRO A 220 10.58 6.34 -3.99
C PRO A 220 10.17 4.86 -3.89
N THR A 221 10.76 4.12 -2.95
CA THR A 221 10.27 2.77 -2.57
C THR A 221 9.16 2.85 -1.53
N GLY A 222 9.00 3.98 -0.85
CA GLY A 222 7.86 4.25 0.02
C GLY A 222 7.40 5.70 -0.05
N VAL A 223 6.09 5.89 -0.01
CA VAL A 223 5.45 7.20 0.08
C VAL A 223 4.94 7.38 1.51
N VAL A 224 5.33 8.48 2.14
CA VAL A 224 4.92 8.83 3.51
C VAL A 224 3.64 9.65 3.45
N TYR A 225 3.62 10.70 2.61
CA TYR A 225 2.47 11.58 2.42
C TYR A 225 2.37 12.06 0.97
N GLY A 226 1.15 12.32 0.49
CA GLY A 226 0.88 12.85 -0.84
C GLY A 226 1.05 11.87 -1.99
N GLU A 227 1.08 12.40 -3.21
CA GLU A 227 1.23 11.63 -4.44
C GLU A 227 2.30 12.28 -5.35
N PHE A 228 3.31 11.49 -5.74
CA PHE A 228 4.41 11.95 -6.59
C PHE A 228 3.95 12.07 -8.05
N GLN A 229 4.15 13.24 -8.64
CA GLN A 229 3.76 13.55 -10.02
C GLN A 229 4.94 13.53 -11.00
N VAL A 230 6.13 13.94 -10.53
CA VAL A 230 7.35 14.06 -11.34
C VAL A 230 8.18 12.79 -11.23
N VAL A 231 8.56 12.41 -10.01
CA VAL A 231 9.33 11.18 -9.77
C VAL A 231 8.35 10.06 -9.51
N LYS A 232 7.62 9.69 -10.57
CA LYS A 232 6.61 8.64 -10.50
C LYS A 232 7.26 7.36 -9.97
N ALA A 233 6.55 6.69 -9.06
CA ALA A 233 6.94 5.38 -8.60
C ALA A 233 7.13 4.48 -9.83
N GLY A 234 8.36 4.01 -10.07
CA GLY A 234 8.60 2.99 -11.08
C GLY A 234 7.65 1.83 -10.82
N THR A 235 7.07 1.28 -11.88
CA THR A 235 6.08 0.19 -11.84
C THR A 235 6.63 -1.14 -11.30
N GLY A 236 7.76 -1.10 -10.57
CA GLY A 236 8.38 -2.21 -9.87
C GLY A 236 8.62 -1.88 -8.40
N VAL A 237 7.94 -2.65 -7.55
CA VAL A 237 8.28 -2.97 -6.15
C VAL A 237 7.85 -1.95 -5.08
N SER A 238 6.67 -2.28 -4.54
CA SER A 238 6.39 -2.46 -3.11
C SER A 238 6.70 -1.28 -2.18
N GLN A 239 5.65 -0.49 -1.96
CA GLN A 239 5.48 0.32 -0.76
C GLN A 239 5.82 -0.55 0.47
N SER A 240 6.67 -0.03 1.37
CA SER A 240 6.87 -0.58 2.71
C SER A 240 5.53 -0.57 3.47
N ALA A 241 4.75 -1.62 3.26
CA ALA A 241 3.68 -2.05 4.12
C ALA A 241 4.27 -2.38 5.49
N VAL A 242 3.51 -2.13 6.55
CA VAL A 242 3.67 -2.92 7.76
C VAL A 242 3.52 -4.36 7.29
N ALA A 243 4.62 -5.10 7.25
CA ALA A 243 4.60 -6.48 6.78
C ALA A 243 3.86 -7.30 7.83
N TYR A 244 2.55 -7.43 7.68
CA TYR A 244 1.83 -8.53 8.31
C TYR A 244 2.45 -9.81 7.74
N LYS A 245 3.04 -10.64 8.60
CA LYS A 245 3.43 -11.99 8.18
C LYS A 245 2.15 -12.74 7.80
N ALA A 246 2.18 -13.52 6.72
CA ALA A 246 1.00 -14.22 6.20
C ALA A 246 0.26 -15.06 7.26
N GLY A 247 1.00 -15.63 8.22
CA GLY A 247 0.46 -16.38 9.36
C GLY A 247 -0.30 -15.55 10.39
N ASP A 248 -0.02 -14.24 10.52
CA ASP A 248 -0.67 -13.35 11.50
C ASP A 248 -1.93 -12.66 10.93
N PHE A 249 -2.15 -12.76 9.61
CA PHE A 249 -3.22 -12.06 8.91
C PHE A 249 -4.41 -12.96 8.55
N SER A 250 -4.15 -14.23 8.23
CA SER A 250 -5.18 -15.17 7.79
C SER A 250 -6.22 -15.40 8.90
N GLY A 251 -7.48 -15.12 8.59
CA GLY A 251 -8.62 -15.22 9.51
C GLY A 251 -8.66 -14.21 10.66
N HIS A 252 -7.92 -13.11 10.57
CA HIS A 252 -7.95 -12.04 11.57
C HIS A 252 -9.22 -11.17 11.48
N TYR A 253 -9.82 -11.07 10.29
CA TYR A 253 -10.92 -10.14 9.99
C TYR A 253 -12.25 -10.86 9.74
N GLN A 254 -12.53 -11.92 10.50
CA GLN A 254 -13.77 -12.71 10.34
C GLN A 254 -15.03 -11.83 10.46
N LEU A 255 -15.94 -11.99 9.50
CA LEU A 255 -17.17 -11.20 9.40
C LEU A 255 -18.35 -11.84 10.13
N SER A 256 -18.31 -13.16 10.32
CA SER A 256 -19.38 -13.92 10.98
C SER A 256 -18.80 -15.08 11.79
N GLN A 257 -19.57 -15.59 12.75
CA GLN A 257 -19.21 -16.75 13.57
C GLN A 257 -19.60 -18.09 12.90
N ARG A 258 -19.80 -18.10 11.58
CA ARG A 258 -20.20 -19.29 10.83
C ARG A 258 -19.03 -20.28 10.76
N THR A 259 -19.28 -21.55 11.08
CA THR A 259 -18.33 -22.63 10.85
C THR A 259 -18.42 -23.11 9.40
N LEU A 260 -17.29 -23.16 8.71
CA LEU A 260 -17.18 -23.65 7.34
C LEU A 260 -17.23 -25.18 7.31
N SER A 261 -17.85 -25.76 6.27
CA SER A 261 -17.76 -27.20 5.99
C SER A 261 -16.37 -27.58 5.48
N ALA A 262 -16.00 -28.87 5.52
CA ALA A 262 -14.70 -29.33 5.01
C ALA A 262 -14.42 -28.92 3.55
N ARG A 263 -15.48 -28.89 2.72
CA ARG A 263 -15.40 -28.38 1.34
C ARG A 263 -15.11 -26.88 1.32
N GLU A 264 -15.82 -26.09 2.14
CA GLU A 264 -15.62 -24.65 2.21
C GLU A 264 -14.24 -24.26 2.75
N GLU A 265 -13.77 -24.99 3.76
CA GLU A 265 -12.43 -24.80 4.32
C GLU A 265 -11.35 -24.99 3.26
N SER A 266 -11.49 -26.01 2.39
CA SER A 266 -10.56 -26.26 1.28
C SER A 266 -10.55 -25.16 0.21
N MET A 267 -11.60 -24.32 0.17
CA MET A 267 -11.73 -23.19 -0.75
C MET A 267 -11.19 -21.88 -0.15
N VAL A 268 -10.78 -21.87 1.13
CA VAL A 268 -10.09 -20.72 1.72
C VAL A 268 -8.65 -20.72 1.21
N PRO A 269 -8.20 -19.64 0.54
CA PRO A 269 -6.87 -19.62 -0.06
C PRO A 269 -5.77 -19.57 1.02
N SER A 270 -4.76 -20.41 0.87
CA SER A 270 -3.53 -20.35 1.67
C SER A 270 -2.55 -19.38 1.03
N LEU A 271 -2.13 -18.36 1.77
CA LEU A 271 -1.13 -17.41 1.30
C LEU A 271 0.29 -17.98 1.50
N PRO A 272 1.19 -17.86 0.52
CA PRO A 272 2.59 -18.24 0.70
C PRO A 272 3.30 -17.38 1.77
N ASP A 273 4.24 -17.98 2.51
CA ASP A 273 4.99 -17.28 3.58
C ASP A 273 5.76 -16.04 3.11
N TRP A 274 6.16 -16.03 1.83
CA TRP A 274 6.88 -14.92 1.20
C TRP A 274 5.96 -13.80 0.71
N TYR A 275 4.64 -13.99 0.72
CA TYR A 275 3.69 -13.00 0.21
C TYR A 275 3.50 -11.86 1.21
N ILE A 276 3.89 -10.65 0.81
CA ILE A 276 3.69 -9.44 1.60
C ILE A 276 2.30 -8.89 1.33
N ILE A 277 1.49 -8.79 2.37
CA ILE A 277 0.10 -8.33 2.27
C ILE A 277 0.06 -6.81 2.04
N PRO A 278 -0.52 -6.32 0.92
CA PRO A 278 -0.67 -4.90 0.66
C PRO A 278 -1.58 -4.20 1.68
N LYS A 279 -1.33 -2.93 1.99
CA LYS A 279 -2.17 -2.16 2.95
C LYS A 279 -3.61 -2.02 2.44
N GLU A 280 -3.81 -2.00 1.13
CA GLU A 280 -5.12 -1.94 0.48
C GLU A 280 -5.95 -3.17 0.84
N VAL A 281 -5.33 -4.35 0.85
CA VAL A 281 -5.98 -5.61 1.24
C VAL A 281 -6.39 -5.57 2.72
N VAL A 282 -5.51 -5.07 3.58
CA VAL A 282 -5.82 -4.89 5.02
C VAL A 282 -6.99 -3.93 5.22
N ARG A 283 -6.96 -2.76 4.57
CA ARG A 283 -8.05 -1.76 4.62
C ARG A 283 -9.38 -2.32 4.14
N VAL A 284 -9.38 -3.13 3.07
CA VAL A 284 -10.59 -3.81 2.59
C VAL A 284 -11.16 -4.73 3.67
N CYS A 285 -10.30 -5.51 4.34
CA CYS A 285 -10.72 -6.41 5.40
C CYS A 285 -11.26 -5.64 6.63
N GLU A 286 -10.57 -4.59 7.07
CA GLU A 286 -10.99 -3.71 8.16
C GLU A 286 -12.35 -3.05 7.86
N HIS A 287 -12.50 -2.47 6.66
CA HIS A 287 -13.74 -1.83 6.23
C HIS A 287 -14.89 -2.84 6.16
N ALA A 288 -14.66 -4.02 5.61
CA ALA A 288 -15.67 -5.09 5.58
C ALA A 288 -16.09 -5.48 7.00
N GLN A 289 -15.15 -5.63 7.93
CA GLN A 289 -15.43 -6.01 9.32
C GLN A 289 -16.20 -4.93 10.08
N ILE A 290 -15.75 -3.67 10.02
CA ILE A 290 -16.37 -2.55 10.72
C ILE A 290 -17.79 -2.30 10.19
N THR A 291 -17.97 -2.34 8.87
CA THR A 291 -19.28 -2.06 8.26
C THR A 291 -20.24 -3.23 8.32
N THR A 292 -19.80 -4.45 8.62
CA THR A 292 -20.68 -5.62 8.72
C THR A 292 -21.82 -5.44 9.73
N LYS A 293 -21.62 -4.65 10.78
CA LYS A 293 -22.63 -4.39 11.82
C LYS A 293 -23.56 -3.21 11.50
N THR A 294 -23.35 -2.50 10.39
CA THR A 294 -24.18 -1.34 10.00
C THR A 294 -25.37 -1.78 9.13
N SER A 295 -26.32 -0.87 8.91
CA SER A 295 -27.48 -1.11 8.03
C SER A 295 -27.10 -1.20 6.54
N GLN A 296 -25.90 -0.74 6.16
CA GLN A 296 -25.38 -0.74 4.79
C GLN A 296 -23.92 -1.21 4.78
N PRO A 297 -23.68 -2.53 4.87
CA PRO A 297 -22.33 -3.08 4.88
C PRO A 297 -21.65 -2.89 3.52
N MET A 298 -20.37 -2.50 3.52
CA MET A 298 -19.57 -2.43 2.29
C MET A 298 -19.09 -3.83 1.91
N ARG A 299 -19.55 -4.31 0.75
CA ARG A 299 -19.25 -5.66 0.23
C ARG A 299 -18.59 -5.67 -1.15
N ASN A 300 -18.57 -4.54 -1.84
CA ASN A 300 -18.09 -4.44 -3.22
C ASN A 300 -16.83 -3.57 -3.26
N PHE A 301 -15.73 -4.13 -3.75
CA PHE A 301 -14.44 -3.45 -3.87
C PHE A 301 -13.94 -3.58 -5.31
N MET A 302 -13.54 -2.46 -5.93
CA MET A 302 -13.06 -2.43 -7.31
C MET A 302 -11.55 -2.19 -7.34
N PHE A 303 -10.79 -3.16 -7.83
CA PHE A 303 -9.35 -3.01 -8.04
C PHE A 303 -9.06 -2.57 -9.47
N ARG A 304 -8.44 -1.39 -9.63
CA ARG A 304 -8.02 -0.85 -10.94
C ARG A 304 -6.50 -0.87 -11.04
N GLY A 305 -5.98 -1.23 -12.22
CA GLY A 305 -4.54 -1.22 -12.50
C GLY A 305 -4.18 -2.12 -13.69
N GLU A 306 -2.95 -2.02 -14.19
CA GLU A 306 -2.45 -2.81 -15.31
C GLU A 306 -2.52 -4.32 -15.06
N ALA A 307 -2.60 -5.13 -16.12
CA ALA A 307 -2.57 -6.59 -15.97
C ALA A 307 -1.25 -7.03 -15.32
N GLY A 308 -1.31 -8.01 -14.40
CA GLY A 308 -0.11 -8.52 -13.71
C GLY A 308 0.30 -7.76 -12.45
N THR A 309 -0.41 -6.70 -12.03
CA THR A 309 -0.10 -5.94 -10.80
C THR A 309 -0.55 -6.61 -9.49
N GLY A 310 -0.78 -7.92 -9.49
CA GLY A 310 -1.14 -8.67 -8.27
C GLY A 310 -2.58 -8.51 -7.79
N LYS A 311 -3.51 -7.97 -8.61
CA LYS A 311 -4.94 -7.82 -8.23
C LYS A 311 -5.59 -9.13 -7.77
N THR A 312 -5.36 -10.22 -8.51
CA THR A 312 -5.86 -11.56 -8.18
C THR A 312 -5.29 -12.08 -6.87
N MET A 313 -3.98 -11.87 -6.65
CA MET A 313 -3.35 -12.22 -5.38
C MET A 313 -3.93 -11.41 -4.23
N GLY A 314 -4.25 -10.12 -4.46
CA GLY A 314 -4.93 -9.29 -3.48
C GLY A 314 -6.33 -9.78 -3.14
N ALA A 315 -7.11 -10.24 -4.12
CA ALA A 315 -8.44 -10.82 -3.89
C ALA A 315 -8.38 -12.12 -3.09
N GLN A 316 -7.43 -13.01 -3.40
CA GLN A 316 -7.15 -14.21 -2.61
C GLN A 316 -6.70 -13.85 -1.19
N ALA A 317 -5.87 -12.82 -1.03
CA ALA A 317 -5.46 -12.34 0.28
C ALA A 317 -6.63 -11.79 1.09
N ILE A 318 -7.57 -11.05 0.50
CA ILE A 318 -8.80 -10.63 1.18
C ILE A 318 -9.57 -11.86 1.68
N ALA A 319 -9.77 -12.87 0.84
CA ALA A 319 -10.47 -14.09 1.24
C ALA A 319 -9.78 -14.84 2.39
N ALA A 320 -8.44 -14.93 2.35
CA ALA A 320 -7.66 -15.49 3.45
C ALA A 320 -7.79 -14.67 4.75
N GLY A 321 -7.71 -13.34 4.67
CA GLY A 321 -7.81 -12.44 5.83
C GLY A 321 -9.19 -12.47 6.49
N LEU A 322 -10.25 -12.59 5.68
CA LEU A 322 -11.63 -12.73 6.15
C LEU A 322 -11.98 -14.17 6.57
N HIS A 323 -11.14 -15.15 6.22
CA HIS A 323 -11.40 -16.59 6.33
C HIS A 323 -12.71 -17.01 5.67
N LEU A 324 -12.84 -16.66 4.39
CA LEU A 324 -14.00 -16.99 3.57
C LEU A 324 -13.55 -17.77 2.32
N PRO A 325 -14.39 -18.69 1.81
CA PRO A 325 -14.14 -19.34 0.53
C PRO A 325 -13.97 -18.32 -0.60
N TYR A 326 -13.07 -18.61 -1.52
CA TYR A 326 -12.78 -17.77 -2.67
C TYR A 326 -13.28 -18.41 -3.97
N THR A 327 -14.05 -17.66 -4.75
CA THR A 327 -14.48 -18.04 -6.10
C THR A 327 -14.09 -16.95 -7.11
N MET A 328 -13.89 -17.35 -8.36
CA MET A 328 -13.54 -16.43 -9.45
C MET A 328 -14.46 -16.68 -10.65
N MET A 329 -14.84 -15.60 -11.33
CA MET A 329 -15.48 -15.65 -12.63
C MET A 329 -14.82 -14.65 -13.58
N THR A 330 -14.50 -15.09 -14.80
CA THR A 330 -13.98 -14.22 -15.86
C THR A 330 -15.08 -13.87 -16.85
N CYS A 331 -15.39 -12.59 -16.96
CA CYS A 331 -16.35 -12.03 -17.91
C CYS A 331 -15.66 -11.60 -19.21
N SER A 332 -16.39 -11.72 -20.31
CA SER A 332 -16.01 -11.27 -21.65
C SER A 332 -17.20 -10.61 -22.35
N ALA A 333 -16.98 -10.00 -23.51
CA ALA A 333 -18.06 -9.43 -24.31
C ALA A 333 -19.14 -10.45 -24.75
N ASN A 334 -18.82 -11.76 -24.71
CA ASN A 334 -19.72 -12.85 -25.06
C ASN A 334 -20.31 -13.57 -23.84
N THR A 335 -20.16 -13.04 -22.63
CA THR A 335 -20.73 -13.66 -21.42
C THR A 335 -22.26 -13.55 -21.44
N GLU A 336 -22.94 -14.69 -21.37
CA GLU A 336 -24.40 -14.76 -21.36
C GLU A 336 -24.96 -14.71 -19.93
N ILE A 337 -26.26 -14.43 -19.80
CA ILE A 337 -26.96 -14.44 -18.49
C ILE A 337 -26.91 -15.84 -17.86
N SER A 338 -26.95 -16.89 -18.68
CA SER A 338 -26.84 -18.29 -18.26
C SER A 338 -25.50 -18.60 -17.59
N ASP A 339 -24.41 -17.95 -18.01
CA ASP A 339 -23.07 -18.07 -17.40
C ASP A 339 -22.99 -17.41 -16.02
N LEU A 340 -23.85 -16.42 -15.74
CA LEU A 340 -23.91 -15.70 -14.48
C LEU A 340 -24.83 -16.36 -13.47
N ILE A 341 -25.98 -16.87 -13.92
CA ILE A 341 -27.04 -17.36 -13.03
C ILE A 341 -26.96 -18.89 -12.88
N GLY A 342 -26.69 -19.63 -13.97
CA GLY A 342 -26.55 -21.09 -13.93
C GLY A 342 -27.32 -21.77 -15.04
N GLN A 343 -27.02 -23.06 -15.22
CA GLN A 343 -27.59 -23.87 -16.28
C GLN A 343 -28.17 -25.16 -15.72
N PHE A 344 -29.20 -25.66 -16.40
CA PHE A 344 -29.77 -26.98 -16.15
C PHE A 344 -28.95 -28.01 -16.92
N ILE A 345 -28.20 -28.83 -16.20
CA ILE A 345 -27.39 -29.91 -16.80
C ILE A 345 -28.15 -31.23 -16.66
N PRO A 346 -28.20 -32.07 -17.71
CA PRO A 346 -28.66 -33.45 -17.58
C PRO A 346 -27.72 -34.19 -16.62
N ASP A 347 -28.22 -34.57 -15.45
CA ASP A 347 -27.48 -35.35 -14.47
C ASP A 347 -27.38 -36.78 -14.99
N GLY A 348 -26.19 -37.15 -15.48
CA GLY A 348 -25.85 -38.51 -15.88
C GLY A 348 -25.67 -39.41 -14.66
N GLY A 349 -26.69 -39.48 -13.80
CA GLY A 349 -26.79 -40.39 -12.66
C GLY A 349 -25.49 -40.53 -11.87
N SER A 350 -25.08 -39.48 -11.15
CA SER A 350 -24.26 -39.73 -9.96
C SER A 350 -25.19 -40.27 -8.88
N ASP A 351 -25.34 -41.60 -8.85
CA ASP A 351 -26.06 -42.26 -7.77
C ASP A 351 -25.37 -41.89 -6.44
N PRO A 352 -26.10 -41.52 -5.36
CA PRO A 352 -25.52 -41.18 -4.06
C PRO A 352 -24.71 -42.30 -3.38
N GLY A 353 -24.56 -43.45 -4.05
CA GLY A 353 -23.77 -44.60 -3.62
C GLY A 353 -22.32 -44.65 -4.13
N GLN A 354 -21.78 -43.60 -4.78
CA GLN A 354 -20.35 -43.54 -5.14
C GLN A 354 -19.40 -43.34 -3.94
N SER A 355 -19.82 -43.75 -2.74
CA SER A 355 -19.00 -43.86 -1.54
C SER A 355 -18.92 -45.30 -1.01
N GLU A 356 -19.21 -46.31 -1.84
CA GLU A 356 -19.02 -47.73 -1.47
C GLU A 356 -18.03 -48.51 -2.37
N MET A 357 -17.20 -47.82 -3.15
CA MET A 357 -16.00 -48.44 -3.71
C MET A 357 -14.79 -47.80 -3.05
N GLY A 358 -14.14 -48.58 -2.18
CA GLY A 358 -12.80 -48.26 -1.68
C GLY A 358 -11.84 -47.98 -2.85
N GLU A 359 -10.73 -47.32 -2.51
CA GLU A 359 -9.70 -46.86 -3.46
C GLU A 359 -9.50 -47.85 -4.62
N LEU A 360 -9.63 -47.34 -5.85
CA LEU A 360 -9.27 -48.10 -7.04
C LEU A 360 -7.79 -48.51 -6.92
N PRO A 361 -7.45 -49.80 -7.17
CA PRO A 361 -6.09 -50.28 -7.02
C PRO A 361 -5.15 -49.52 -7.95
N THR A 362 -3.96 -49.18 -7.44
CA THR A 362 -2.96 -48.47 -8.24
C THR A 362 -2.30 -49.42 -9.24
N ILE A 363 -1.72 -48.86 -10.30
CA ILE A 363 -0.94 -49.65 -11.29
C ILE A 363 0.18 -50.44 -10.58
N SER A 364 0.77 -49.87 -9.52
CA SER A 364 1.79 -50.54 -8.72
C SER A 364 1.28 -51.78 -8.00
N ASP A 365 0.04 -51.77 -7.50
CA ASP A 365 -0.54 -52.92 -6.80
C ASP A 365 -0.87 -54.08 -7.77
N ILE A 366 -1.31 -53.73 -8.99
CA ILE A 366 -1.60 -54.70 -10.06
C ILE A 366 -0.31 -55.45 -10.43
N VAL A 367 0.79 -54.72 -10.61
CA VAL A 367 2.10 -55.29 -10.97
C VAL A 367 2.72 -56.08 -9.81
N MET A 368 2.47 -55.64 -8.56
CA MET A 368 3.08 -56.28 -7.39
C MET A 368 2.41 -57.60 -7.01
N HIS A 369 1.07 -57.71 -7.11
CA HIS A 369 0.37 -58.96 -6.79
C HIS A 369 -1.03 -59.07 -7.45
N PRO A 370 -1.10 -59.48 -8.73
CA PRO A 370 -2.35 -59.53 -9.49
C PRO A 370 -3.49 -60.36 -8.86
N PRO A 371 -3.24 -61.55 -8.26
CA PRO A 371 -4.29 -62.34 -7.59
C PRO A 371 -5.01 -61.62 -6.45
N SER A 372 -4.27 -60.76 -5.72
CA SER A 372 -4.84 -60.02 -4.59
C SER A 372 -5.72 -58.88 -5.08
N VAL A 373 -5.32 -58.23 -6.18
CA VAL A 373 -6.12 -57.19 -6.82
C VAL A 373 -7.35 -57.79 -7.49
N TYR A 374 -7.22 -58.96 -8.13
CA TYR A 374 -8.35 -59.67 -8.72
C TYR A 374 -9.41 -60.01 -7.65
N LYS A 375 -8.98 -60.55 -6.50
CA LYS A 375 -9.86 -60.79 -5.35
C LYS A 375 -10.54 -59.52 -4.84
N MET A 376 -9.83 -58.40 -4.83
CA MET A 376 -10.41 -57.11 -4.44
C MET A 376 -11.54 -56.68 -5.39
N LEU A 377 -11.40 -56.96 -6.70
CA LEU A 377 -12.37 -56.57 -7.72
C LEU A 377 -13.56 -57.53 -7.87
N THR A 378 -13.34 -58.83 -7.64
CA THR A 378 -14.36 -59.89 -7.90
C THR A 378 -14.84 -60.60 -6.64
N GLY A 379 -14.13 -60.47 -5.52
CA GLY A 379 -14.33 -61.25 -4.29
C GLY A 379 -13.69 -62.64 -4.30
N GLU A 380 -13.19 -63.10 -5.45
CA GLU A 380 -12.63 -64.44 -5.63
C GLU A 380 -11.10 -64.41 -5.74
N TYR A 381 -10.45 -65.20 -4.90
CA TYR A 381 -8.99 -65.33 -4.94
C TYR A 381 -8.59 -66.51 -5.80
N ASP A 382 -7.74 -66.26 -6.78
CA ASP A 382 -7.21 -67.26 -7.69
C ASP A 382 -5.74 -66.91 -8.01
N GLU A 383 -4.84 -67.80 -7.60
CA GLU A 383 -3.38 -67.60 -7.70
C GLU A 383 -2.87 -67.64 -9.15
N GLU A 384 -3.66 -68.14 -10.09
CA GLU A 384 -3.26 -68.19 -11.51
C GLU A 384 -3.60 -66.91 -12.27
N LYS A 385 -4.24 -65.92 -11.61
CA LYS A 385 -4.62 -64.66 -12.25
C LYS A 385 -3.42 -63.76 -12.51
N THR A 386 -3.32 -63.29 -13.74
CA THR A 386 -2.26 -62.43 -14.25
C THR A 386 -2.68 -60.96 -14.30
N GLU A 387 -1.73 -60.06 -14.58
CA GLU A 387 -2.00 -58.62 -14.77
C GLU A 387 -3.05 -58.38 -15.87
N ASP A 388 -2.98 -59.13 -16.97
CA ASP A 388 -3.91 -59.01 -18.09
C ASP A 388 -5.34 -59.40 -17.68
N ASP A 389 -5.50 -60.41 -16.82
CA ASP A 389 -6.81 -60.82 -16.30
C ASP A 389 -7.44 -59.72 -15.42
N VAL A 390 -6.63 -59.02 -14.63
CA VAL A 390 -7.06 -57.90 -13.79
C VAL A 390 -7.46 -56.71 -14.66
N LEU A 391 -6.66 -56.39 -15.69
CA LEU A 391 -6.95 -55.31 -16.63
C LEU A 391 -8.22 -55.60 -17.45
N GLN A 392 -8.38 -56.82 -17.94
CA GLN A 392 -9.58 -57.24 -18.65
C GLN A 392 -10.82 -57.15 -17.77
N LYS A 393 -10.71 -57.50 -16.48
CA LYS A 393 -11.82 -57.38 -15.55
C LYS A 393 -12.17 -55.93 -15.23
N LEU A 394 -11.18 -55.04 -15.11
CA LEU A 394 -11.40 -53.61 -14.98
C LEU A 394 -12.13 -53.01 -16.19
N VAL A 395 -11.77 -53.44 -17.41
CA VAL A 395 -12.47 -53.05 -18.63
C VAL A 395 -13.90 -53.57 -18.64
N GLU A 396 -14.14 -54.83 -18.26
CA GLU A 396 -15.47 -55.42 -18.18
C GLU A 396 -16.37 -54.65 -17.18
N ILE A 397 -15.84 -54.30 -16.01
CA ILE A 397 -16.55 -53.48 -15.02
C ILE A 397 -16.85 -52.08 -15.57
N ALA A 398 -15.89 -51.46 -16.27
CA ALA A 398 -16.07 -50.14 -16.87
C ALA A 398 -17.13 -50.15 -17.99
N VAL A 399 -17.11 -51.16 -18.86
CA VAL A 399 -18.09 -51.33 -19.96
C VAL A 399 -19.47 -51.68 -19.41
N GLY A 400 -19.56 -52.55 -18.40
CA GLY A 400 -20.82 -52.85 -17.72
C GLY A 400 -21.45 -51.61 -17.08
N ARG A 401 -20.63 -50.70 -16.52
CA ARG A 401 -21.09 -49.41 -15.99
C ARG A 401 -21.57 -48.45 -17.07
N LEU A 402 -20.97 -48.48 -18.27
CA LEU A 402 -21.43 -47.68 -19.41
C LEU A 402 -22.77 -48.20 -19.94
N ALA A 403 -22.94 -49.52 -20.03
CA ALA A 403 -24.21 -50.14 -20.44
C ALA A 403 -25.34 -49.89 -19.43
N ALA A 404 -25.07 -49.99 -18.12
CA ALA A 404 -26.05 -49.69 -17.07
C ALA A 404 -26.47 -48.20 -17.02
N LYS A 405 -25.64 -47.29 -17.55
CA LYS A 405 -25.98 -45.86 -17.70
C LYS A 405 -26.99 -45.59 -18.82
N GLU A 406 -27.13 -46.49 -19.80
CA GLU A 406 -28.09 -46.33 -20.90
C GLU A 406 -29.50 -46.83 -20.55
N GLU A 407 -29.67 -47.78 -19.61
CA GLU A 407 -30.98 -48.38 -19.29
C GLU A 407 -31.85 -47.57 -18.31
N HIS A 408 -31.30 -46.61 -17.57
CA HIS A 408 -32.08 -45.79 -16.63
C HIS A 408 -32.74 -44.58 -17.32
N HIS A 409 -33.90 -44.82 -17.94
CA HIS A 409 -34.79 -43.78 -18.47
C HIS A 409 -35.40 -42.90 -17.36
N GLY A 410 -34.71 -41.80 -17.08
CA GLY A 410 -35.22 -40.67 -16.32
C GLY A 410 -34.13 -39.60 -16.25
N GLN A 411 -34.08 -38.71 -17.24
CA GLN A 411 -33.15 -37.58 -17.22
C GLN A 411 -33.45 -36.72 -15.99
N ARG A 412 -32.70 -36.93 -14.91
CA ARG A 412 -32.71 -36.05 -13.75
C ARG A 412 -32.02 -34.76 -14.19
N ILE A 413 -32.78 -33.68 -14.28
CA ILE A 413 -32.23 -32.37 -14.63
C ILE A 413 -31.80 -31.71 -13.32
N ARG A 414 -30.51 -31.40 -13.18
CA ARG A 414 -29.99 -30.69 -12.02
C ARG A 414 -29.61 -29.26 -12.41
N TYR A 415 -30.06 -28.31 -11.60
CA TYR A 415 -29.58 -26.95 -11.68
C TYR A 415 -28.19 -26.85 -11.06
N VAL A 416 -27.24 -26.31 -11.81
CA VAL A 416 -25.87 -26.07 -11.34
C VAL A 416 -25.72 -24.58 -11.07
N ASP A 417 -25.54 -24.25 -9.79
CA ASP A 417 -25.25 -22.89 -9.34
C ASP A 417 -23.88 -22.44 -9.92
N THR A 418 -23.81 -21.19 -10.38
CA THR A 418 -22.54 -20.58 -10.81
C THR A 418 -21.71 -20.14 -9.61
N PRO A 419 -20.42 -19.84 -9.80
CA PRO A 419 -19.59 -19.23 -8.76
C PRO A 419 -20.21 -17.96 -8.13
N LEU A 420 -20.96 -17.19 -8.92
CA LEU A 420 -21.69 -16.01 -8.46
C LEU A 420 -22.87 -16.39 -7.56
N VAL A 421 -23.69 -17.36 -7.97
CA VAL A 421 -24.85 -17.80 -7.17
C VAL A 421 -24.41 -18.49 -5.89
N GLU A 422 -23.36 -19.31 -5.94
CA GLU A 422 -22.76 -19.90 -4.74
C GLU A 422 -22.26 -18.81 -3.78
N ALA A 423 -21.55 -17.79 -4.28
CA ALA A 423 -21.05 -16.70 -3.46
C ALA A 423 -22.17 -15.88 -2.81
N ILE A 424 -23.26 -15.61 -3.53
CA ILE A 424 -24.43 -14.92 -2.98
C ILE A 424 -25.12 -15.77 -1.90
N ARG A 425 -25.31 -17.07 -2.16
CA ARG A 425 -26.05 -17.97 -1.27
C ARG A 425 -25.31 -18.21 0.04
N TYR A 426 -23.99 -18.36 -0.01
CA TYR A 426 -23.18 -18.79 1.12
C TYR A 426 -22.28 -17.69 1.69
N GLY A 427 -22.21 -16.52 1.04
CA GLY A 427 -21.42 -15.37 1.49
C GLY A 427 -19.92 -15.52 1.22
N TYR A 428 -19.54 -16.08 0.06
CA TYR A 428 -18.15 -16.23 -0.34
C TYR A 428 -17.57 -14.94 -0.91
N VAL A 429 -16.24 -14.86 -1.00
CA VAL A 429 -15.55 -13.81 -1.75
C VAL A 429 -15.55 -14.21 -3.23
N LEU A 430 -16.17 -13.39 -4.07
CA LEU A 430 -16.19 -13.56 -5.51
C LEU A 430 -15.30 -12.51 -6.20
N GLU A 431 -14.32 -12.95 -6.98
CA GLU A 431 -13.59 -12.10 -7.90
C GLU A 431 -14.24 -12.13 -9.29
N LEU A 432 -14.77 -10.98 -9.73
CA LEU A 432 -15.22 -10.77 -11.10
C LEU A 432 -14.09 -10.12 -11.92
N GLN A 433 -13.54 -10.83 -12.89
CA GLN A 433 -12.51 -10.32 -13.79
C GLN A 433 -13.07 -9.92 -15.15
N GLU A 434 -12.68 -8.77 -15.67
CA GLU A 434 -12.96 -8.37 -17.05
C GLU A 434 -11.73 -8.61 -17.93
N ARG A 435 -11.90 -9.32 -19.06
CA ARG A 435 -10.84 -9.33 -20.08
C ARG A 435 -10.94 -8.06 -20.92
N ALA A 436 -9.92 -7.20 -20.82
CA ALA A 436 -9.72 -6.12 -21.78
C ALA A 436 -9.54 -6.73 -23.18
N THR A 437 -10.53 -6.54 -24.07
CA THR A 437 -10.34 -6.71 -25.50
C THR A 437 -9.26 -5.75 -25.95
N ARG A 438 -8.11 -6.27 -26.39
CA ARG A 438 -7.11 -5.46 -27.10
C ARG A 438 -7.78 -4.89 -28.35
N SER A 439 -8.12 -3.61 -28.34
CA SER A 439 -8.48 -2.84 -29.53
C SER A 439 -7.24 -2.31 -30.22
#